data_AF-A0A3B8Q022-F1
#
_entry.id   AF-A0A3B8Q022-F1
#
_cell.length_a   1.000
_cell.length_b   1.000
_cell.length_c   1.000
_cell.angle_alpha   90.00
_cell.angle_beta   90.00
_cell.angle_gamma   90.00
#
_symmetry.space_group_name_H-M   'P 1'
#
loop_
_entity.id
_entity.type
_entity.pdbx_description
1 polymer ?
#
loop_
_entity_poly.entity_id
_entity_poly.type
_entity_poly.pdbx_seq_one_letter_code
_entity_poly.pdbx_strand_id
1 'polypeptide(L)'
;MPPKTPGVYVQEISTLPPSVAAVSTAIPAFIGYTATPDPADATKAAWLNAPRRIETLMEYEQLFGGPPDVISSVSVAADDSVAVAAESTFPLLYYSLRLYFENGGGPCYIVSIGLHSAQPALQNFTDALNALQKMDEPTLIVMPDAVRLDDDYKTACGAALDHCGGVMKDRFAILDVKQLSDKTADEIAKFRELSSDYLAYGAAYAPYLRTSLAFAYAEEKVPVRWAFNGLRISGPKVAGKVPKVKFVPGTEAGKISFAIDATGPFLTVTMDKPGGSSAADIAAAWDTWAKDPANKAQGFSVAAATTPAPTTPVPPMTEPANLWASDLKSLKAVNTAKYNAIKSALATKRATLPPSGAIAGIFARVDRDRGVWKAPANVAVASVLDLDRIYTDLQQEGLNVDPVGGRSINVIRSFTGRGTLVWGARTLAGNDNEWRYVSVRRLFIMIEESAQKSTAFAVFEPNDATTWLKVKAMIESFLYGLWEQGALAGSKPEAAYFVNVGLGTTMTPQDILEGRMIVEIGIAAVRPAEFIILRFSHKMQQA
;
A
#
# COMPACT_ATOMS: atom_id res chain seq x y z
N MET A 1 -20.75 -48.31 21.14
CA MET A 1 -21.45 -49.60 20.92
C MET A 1 -22.46 -49.80 22.04
N PRO A 2 -23.68 -50.26 21.78
CA PRO A 2 -24.62 -50.60 22.85
C PRO A 2 -24.08 -51.80 23.66
N PRO A 3 -24.22 -51.81 25.00
CA PRO A 3 -23.69 -52.88 25.83
C PRO A 3 -24.43 -54.19 25.55
N LYS A 4 -23.69 -55.30 25.41
CA LYS A 4 -24.20 -56.64 25.08
C LYS A 4 -24.31 -57.57 26.30
N THR A 5 -24.08 -57.06 27.51
CA THR A 5 -24.11 -57.83 28.75
C THR A 5 -24.75 -57.05 29.91
N PRO A 6 -25.49 -57.71 30.82
CA PRO A 6 -26.06 -57.04 32.00
C PRO A 6 -24.94 -56.58 32.96
N GLY A 7 -24.94 -55.30 33.35
CA GLY A 7 -23.96 -54.69 34.25
C GLY A 7 -24.22 -53.20 34.50
N VAL A 8 -23.48 -52.59 35.44
CA VAL A 8 -23.49 -51.14 35.67
C VAL A 8 -22.39 -50.51 34.81
N TYR A 9 -22.75 -49.54 33.97
CA TYR A 9 -21.81 -48.81 33.10
C TYR A 9 -21.81 -47.34 33.50
N VAL A 10 -20.61 -46.78 33.67
CA VAL A 10 -20.41 -45.34 33.82
C VAL A 10 -20.02 -44.78 32.45
N GLN A 11 -20.77 -43.80 31.98
CA GLN A 11 -20.51 -43.11 30.72
C GLN A 11 -20.36 -41.63 31.03
N GLU A 12 -19.18 -41.06 30.75
CA GLU A 12 -19.01 -39.61 30.77
C GLU A 12 -19.69 -39.03 29.53
N ILE A 13 -20.86 -38.43 29.75
CA ILE A 13 -21.50 -37.58 28.76
C ILE A 13 -20.93 -36.18 28.99
N SER A 14 -20.09 -35.70 28.08
CA SER A 14 -19.69 -34.29 28.10
C SER A 14 -20.94 -33.42 27.93
N THR A 15 -21.31 -32.68 28.96
CA THR A 15 -22.40 -31.71 28.94
C THR A 15 -21.93 -30.31 28.53
N LEU A 16 -20.65 -30.17 28.17
CA LEU A 16 -20.14 -28.90 27.66
C LEU A 16 -20.85 -28.61 26.33
N PRO A 17 -21.63 -27.52 26.23
CA PRO A 17 -22.21 -27.14 24.97
C PRO A 17 -21.07 -26.92 23.95
N PRO A 18 -21.28 -27.23 22.66
CA PRO A 18 -20.32 -26.85 21.64
C PRO A 18 -20.11 -25.32 21.71
N SER A 19 -18.89 -24.83 21.73
CA SER A 19 -18.64 -23.39 21.86
C SER A 19 -18.53 -22.74 20.49
N VAL A 20 -19.07 -21.54 20.31
CA VAL A 20 -18.73 -20.71 19.16
C VAL A 20 -17.27 -20.26 19.31
N ALA A 21 -16.44 -20.58 18.34
CA ALA A 21 -15.07 -20.08 18.28
C ALA A 21 -15.06 -18.73 17.55
N ALA A 22 -14.34 -17.75 18.11
CA ALA A 22 -14.13 -16.48 17.41
C ALA A 22 -13.29 -16.73 16.15
N VAL A 23 -13.76 -16.23 15.01
CA VAL A 23 -12.99 -16.25 13.77
C VAL A 23 -11.86 -15.22 13.81
N SER A 24 -10.86 -15.38 12.94
CA SER A 24 -9.83 -14.37 12.75
C SER A 24 -10.46 -13.04 12.31
N THR A 25 -9.91 -11.91 12.74
CA THR A 25 -10.52 -10.58 12.51
C THR A 25 -9.70 -9.69 11.59
N ALA A 26 -8.41 -9.99 11.38
CA ALA A 26 -7.48 -9.11 10.66
C ALA A 26 -6.44 -9.88 9.82
N ILE A 27 -6.90 -10.71 8.89
CA ILE A 27 -6.06 -11.34 7.88
C ILE A 27 -6.29 -10.63 6.55
N PRO A 28 -5.42 -9.70 6.15
CA PRO A 28 -5.59 -8.95 4.91
C PRO A 28 -5.22 -9.77 3.68
N ALA A 29 -5.97 -9.58 2.60
CA ALA A 29 -5.53 -9.87 1.25
C ALA A 29 -5.00 -8.58 0.60
N PHE A 30 -3.71 -8.56 0.33
CA PHE A 30 -3.04 -7.51 -0.42
C PHE A 30 -3.06 -7.83 -1.91
N ILE A 31 -3.56 -6.88 -2.71
CA ILE A 31 -3.68 -7.01 -4.16
C ILE A 31 -2.75 -5.98 -4.82
N GLY A 32 -1.83 -6.44 -5.67
CA GLY A 32 -0.90 -5.53 -6.33
C GLY A 32 0.11 -6.22 -7.27
N TYR A 33 0.98 -5.40 -7.83
CA TYR A 33 1.99 -5.82 -8.80
C TYR A 33 3.25 -6.28 -8.08
N THR A 34 3.85 -7.36 -8.58
CA THR A 34 4.98 -8.06 -7.95
C THR A 34 6.15 -8.20 -8.95
N ALA A 35 7.29 -8.72 -8.50
CA ALA A 35 8.40 -9.02 -9.42
C ALA A 35 8.18 -10.34 -10.18
N THR A 36 7.35 -11.25 -9.64
CA THR A 36 6.97 -12.55 -10.24
C THR A 36 5.57 -12.95 -9.76
N PRO A 37 4.78 -13.72 -10.53
CA PRO A 37 5.16 -14.50 -11.70
C PRO A 37 5.33 -13.70 -12.99
N ASP A 38 6.37 -14.03 -13.76
CA ASP A 38 6.44 -13.61 -15.16
C ASP A 38 5.41 -14.44 -15.96
N PRO A 39 4.40 -13.82 -16.61
CA PRO A 39 3.45 -14.55 -17.45
C PRO A 39 4.12 -15.32 -18.59
N ALA A 40 5.34 -14.93 -18.99
CA ALA A 40 6.14 -15.65 -19.99
C ALA A 40 6.80 -16.93 -19.44
N ASP A 41 6.91 -17.08 -18.12
CA ASP A 41 7.36 -18.30 -17.47
C ASP A 41 6.16 -19.22 -17.20
N ALA A 42 5.98 -20.23 -18.05
CA ALA A 42 4.86 -21.17 -17.99
C ALA A 42 4.75 -21.91 -16.63
N THR A 43 5.84 -22.04 -15.87
CA THR A 43 5.82 -22.67 -14.54
C THR A 43 5.26 -21.76 -13.46
N LYS A 44 5.32 -20.44 -13.69
CA LYS A 44 4.88 -19.39 -12.77
C LYS A 44 3.61 -18.69 -13.23
N ALA A 45 3.24 -18.75 -14.51
CA ALA A 45 2.01 -18.13 -15.05
C ALA A 45 0.74 -18.51 -14.28
N ALA A 46 0.68 -19.73 -13.72
CA ALA A 46 -0.41 -20.20 -12.87
C ALA A 46 -0.56 -19.42 -11.53
N TRP A 47 0.40 -18.57 -11.17
CA TRP A 47 0.39 -17.81 -9.93
C TRP A 47 -0.26 -16.42 -10.09
N LEU A 48 -0.52 -16.01 -11.34
CA LEU A 48 -1.22 -14.75 -11.61
C LEU A 48 -2.67 -14.88 -11.12
N ASN A 49 -3.14 -13.90 -10.36
CA ASN A 49 -4.47 -13.90 -9.72
C ASN A 49 -4.72 -15.10 -8.79
N ALA A 50 -3.67 -15.81 -8.35
CA ALA A 50 -3.79 -16.91 -7.40
C ALA A 50 -3.42 -16.43 -5.99
N PRO A 51 -4.38 -16.32 -5.05
CA PRO A 51 -4.08 -15.92 -3.68
C PRO A 51 -3.10 -16.89 -3.00
N ARG A 52 -2.04 -16.37 -2.39
CA ARG A 52 -1.13 -17.18 -1.55
C ARG A 52 -0.98 -16.55 -0.18
N ARG A 53 -1.09 -17.40 0.83
CA ARG A 53 -0.83 -17.02 2.22
C ARG A 53 0.68 -16.89 2.44
N ILE A 54 1.08 -15.87 3.17
CA ILE A 54 2.43 -15.65 3.67
C ILE A 54 2.37 -15.26 5.14
N GLU A 55 3.45 -15.51 5.88
CA GLU A 55 3.58 -15.11 7.28
C GLU A 55 4.64 -14.03 7.50
N THR A 56 5.59 -13.91 6.58
CA THR A 56 6.72 -12.98 6.70
C THR A 56 7.06 -12.31 5.38
N LEU A 57 7.74 -11.16 5.44
CA LEU A 57 8.28 -10.48 4.26
C LEU A 57 9.34 -11.33 3.53
N MET A 58 10.09 -12.17 4.26
CA MET A 58 11.06 -13.07 3.65
C MET A 58 10.39 -14.13 2.75
N GLU A 59 9.25 -14.67 3.20
CA GLU A 59 8.45 -15.59 2.41
C GLU A 59 7.86 -14.88 1.17
N TYR A 60 7.42 -13.62 1.32
CA TYR A 60 7.04 -12.80 0.17
C TYR A 60 8.17 -12.73 -0.86
N GLU A 61 9.39 -12.38 -0.44
CA GLU A 61 10.53 -12.23 -1.34
C GLU A 61 10.88 -13.54 -2.06
N GLN A 62 10.74 -14.68 -1.39
CA GLN A 62 10.97 -16.00 -1.98
C GLN A 62 9.93 -16.36 -3.05
N LEU A 63 8.65 -16.01 -2.81
CA LEU A 63 7.54 -16.36 -3.70
C LEU A 63 7.34 -15.35 -4.83
N PHE A 64 7.34 -14.07 -4.52
CA PHE A 64 6.94 -12.97 -5.40
C PHE A 64 8.11 -12.09 -5.85
N GLY A 65 9.30 -12.30 -5.30
CA GLY A 65 10.51 -11.55 -5.60
C GLY A 65 10.64 -10.25 -4.80
N GLY A 66 11.72 -9.52 -5.07
CA GLY A 66 12.09 -8.31 -4.34
C GLY A 66 11.31 -7.05 -4.72
N PRO A 67 11.76 -5.87 -4.26
CA PRO A 67 11.13 -4.58 -4.54
C PRO A 67 11.19 -4.19 -6.01
N PRO A 68 10.31 -3.27 -6.48
CA PRO A 68 10.44 -2.68 -7.80
C PRO A 68 11.70 -1.83 -7.92
N ASP A 69 12.25 -1.75 -9.13
CA ASP A 69 13.36 -0.86 -9.46
C ASP A 69 12.84 0.59 -9.59
N VAL A 70 12.95 1.37 -8.51
CA VAL A 70 12.41 2.75 -8.47
C VAL A 70 13.45 3.80 -8.90
N ILE A 71 14.75 3.49 -8.75
CA ILE A 71 15.82 4.43 -9.10
C ILE A 71 16.08 4.37 -10.60
N SER A 72 15.71 5.43 -11.33
CA SER A 72 15.80 5.46 -12.79
C SER A 72 17.17 5.91 -13.31
N SER A 73 17.82 6.85 -12.60
CA SER A 73 19.22 7.21 -12.85
C SER A 73 19.82 7.98 -11.69
N VAL A 74 21.15 7.92 -11.60
CA VAL A 74 21.94 8.80 -10.75
C VAL A 74 22.83 9.64 -11.66
N SER A 75 22.82 10.96 -11.50
CA SER A 75 23.74 11.85 -12.17
C SER A 75 24.76 12.44 -11.19
N VAL A 76 26.02 12.48 -11.63
CA VAL A 76 27.10 13.19 -10.94
C VAL A 76 27.45 14.43 -11.76
N ALA A 77 27.35 15.60 -11.14
CA ALA A 77 27.68 16.88 -11.75
C ALA A 77 29.18 17.20 -11.63
N ALA A 78 29.62 18.24 -12.35
CA ALA A 78 31.01 18.67 -12.39
C ALA A 78 31.52 19.25 -11.05
N ASP A 79 30.61 19.76 -10.22
CA ASP A 79 30.86 20.23 -8.85
C ASP A 79 30.81 19.11 -7.81
N ASP A 80 30.84 17.85 -8.28
CA ASP A 80 30.73 16.64 -7.48
C ASP A 80 29.38 16.39 -6.79
N SER A 81 28.38 17.25 -7.02
CA SER A 81 27.04 17.03 -6.50
C SER A 81 26.38 15.80 -7.17
N VAL A 82 25.64 15.05 -6.37
CA VAL A 82 24.93 13.84 -6.82
C VAL A 82 23.43 14.13 -6.83
N ALA A 83 22.82 13.97 -8.00
CA ALA A 83 21.36 13.98 -8.13
C ALA A 83 20.87 12.55 -8.40
N VAL A 84 19.82 12.16 -7.69
CA VAL A 84 19.17 10.85 -7.87
C VAL A 84 17.77 11.09 -8.41
N ALA A 85 17.52 10.55 -9.60
CA ALA A 85 16.19 10.48 -10.19
C ALA A 85 15.54 9.15 -9.77
N ALA A 86 14.32 9.26 -9.27
CA ALA A 86 13.47 8.14 -8.90
C ALA A 86 12.13 8.31 -9.63
N GLU A 87 11.54 7.19 -10.03
CA GLU A 87 10.20 7.19 -10.64
C GLU A 87 9.17 7.75 -9.65
N SER A 88 8.36 8.71 -10.10
CA SER A 88 7.30 9.29 -9.28
C SER A 88 6.11 8.36 -9.07
N THR A 89 5.95 7.39 -9.98
CA THR A 89 4.89 6.38 -9.93
C THR A 89 5.54 5.00 -10.06
N PHE A 90 5.40 4.17 -9.04
CA PHE A 90 5.98 2.83 -8.99
C PHE A 90 5.02 1.87 -8.28
N PRO A 91 5.15 0.54 -8.46
CA PRO A 91 4.38 -0.45 -7.72
C PRO A 91 4.56 -0.34 -6.20
N LEU A 92 3.45 -0.22 -5.46
CA LEU A 92 3.47 0.12 -4.03
C LEU A 92 3.42 -1.11 -3.12
N LEU A 93 2.93 -2.26 -3.63
CA LEU A 93 2.66 -3.47 -2.85
C LEU A 93 3.80 -3.88 -1.92
N TYR A 94 5.02 -4.01 -2.43
CA TYR A 94 6.18 -4.45 -1.65
C TYR A 94 6.43 -3.56 -0.42
N TYR A 95 6.45 -2.23 -0.63
CA TYR A 95 6.74 -1.29 0.45
C TYR A 95 5.56 -1.14 1.40
N SER A 96 4.31 -1.24 0.91
CA SER A 96 3.11 -1.30 1.75
C SER A 96 3.08 -2.55 2.63
N LEU A 97 3.53 -3.70 2.14
CA LEU A 97 3.68 -4.93 2.93
C LEU A 97 4.76 -4.80 3.99
N ARG A 98 5.90 -4.20 3.66
CA ARG A 98 6.93 -3.90 4.66
C ARG A 98 6.37 -3.02 5.78
N LEU A 99 5.64 -1.96 5.41
CA LEU A 99 5.01 -1.06 6.38
C LEU A 99 3.93 -1.77 7.22
N TYR A 100 3.20 -2.73 6.63
CA TYR A 100 2.25 -3.61 7.33
C TYR A 100 2.93 -4.41 8.44
N PHE A 101 4.01 -5.13 8.13
CA PHE A 101 4.75 -5.92 9.12
C PHE A 101 5.39 -5.04 10.20
N GLU A 102 5.95 -3.87 9.84
CA GLU A 102 6.52 -2.92 10.81
C GLU A 102 5.46 -2.30 11.75
N ASN A 103 4.19 -2.33 11.38
CA ASN A 103 3.07 -1.86 12.20
C ASN A 103 2.35 -2.97 12.98
N GLY A 104 2.92 -4.18 13.03
CA GLY A 104 2.40 -5.30 13.83
C GLY A 104 1.50 -6.26 13.05
N GLY A 105 1.61 -6.25 11.72
CA GLY A 105 0.99 -7.23 10.83
C GLY A 105 1.36 -8.68 11.16
N GLY A 106 0.52 -9.60 10.70
CA GLY A 106 0.68 -11.04 10.87
C GLY A 106 0.50 -11.76 9.54
N PRO A 107 -0.05 -12.98 9.53
CA PRO A 107 -0.33 -13.69 8.29
C PRO A 107 -1.24 -12.89 7.35
N CYS A 108 -0.92 -12.89 6.06
CA CYS A 108 -1.70 -12.20 5.05
C CYS A 108 -1.71 -12.99 3.74
N TYR A 109 -2.64 -12.64 2.86
CA TYR A 109 -2.72 -13.16 1.51
C TYR A 109 -2.15 -12.16 0.52
N ILE A 110 -1.45 -12.65 -0.48
CA ILE A 110 -0.97 -11.88 -1.62
C ILE A 110 -1.68 -12.36 -2.86
N VAL A 111 -2.26 -11.41 -3.60
CA VAL A 111 -2.76 -11.66 -4.95
C VAL A 111 -1.91 -10.84 -5.91
N SER A 112 -1.03 -11.53 -6.61
CA SER A 112 -0.22 -10.91 -7.66
C SER A 112 -1.07 -10.70 -8.90
N ILE A 113 -1.20 -9.46 -9.35
CA ILE A 113 -2.04 -9.08 -10.50
C ILE A 113 -1.26 -8.66 -11.74
N GLY A 114 0.07 -8.76 -11.68
CA GLY A 114 0.96 -8.49 -12.80
C GLY A 114 2.37 -8.16 -12.35
N LEU A 115 3.28 -8.01 -13.32
CA LEU A 115 4.67 -7.63 -13.06
C LEU A 115 4.80 -6.15 -12.72
N HIS A 116 5.86 -5.78 -12.00
CA HIS A 116 6.19 -4.38 -11.69
C HIS A 116 6.26 -3.46 -12.92
N SER A 117 6.63 -4.00 -14.08
CA SER A 117 6.70 -3.28 -15.35
C SER A 117 5.34 -3.07 -16.04
N ALA A 118 4.28 -3.72 -15.56
CA ALA A 118 2.95 -3.62 -16.15
C ALA A 118 2.24 -2.32 -15.72
N GLN A 119 1.44 -1.80 -16.65
CA GLN A 119 0.55 -0.67 -16.37
C GLN A 119 -0.68 -1.12 -15.57
N PRO A 120 -1.19 -0.29 -14.65
CA PRO A 120 -2.34 -0.63 -13.85
C PRO A 120 -3.62 -0.65 -14.71
N ALA A 121 -4.41 -1.72 -14.60
CA ALA A 121 -5.72 -1.83 -15.26
C ALA A 121 -6.79 -2.25 -14.25
N LEU A 122 -8.00 -1.67 -14.36
CA LEU A 122 -9.13 -1.98 -13.48
C LEU A 122 -9.43 -3.49 -13.45
N GLN A 123 -9.40 -4.14 -14.61
CA GLN A 123 -9.69 -5.57 -14.77
C GLN A 123 -8.79 -6.45 -13.88
N ASN A 124 -7.53 -6.07 -13.71
CA ASN A 124 -6.58 -6.83 -12.90
C ASN A 124 -7.00 -6.87 -11.42
N PHE A 125 -7.59 -5.78 -10.91
CA PHE A 125 -8.10 -5.71 -9.54
C PHE A 125 -9.42 -6.48 -9.39
N THR A 126 -10.34 -6.37 -10.35
CA THR A 126 -11.61 -7.10 -10.31
C THR A 126 -11.40 -8.61 -10.44
N ASP A 127 -10.46 -9.06 -11.27
CA ASP A 127 -10.07 -10.48 -11.38
C ASP A 127 -9.49 -11.02 -10.07
N ALA A 128 -8.67 -10.23 -9.38
CA ALA A 128 -8.14 -10.59 -8.06
C ALA A 128 -9.23 -10.70 -6.99
N LEU A 129 -10.20 -9.78 -6.97
CA LEU A 129 -11.35 -9.86 -6.07
C LEU A 129 -12.19 -11.12 -6.35
N ASN A 130 -12.43 -11.43 -7.63
CA ASN A 130 -13.12 -12.66 -8.03
C ASN A 130 -12.37 -13.92 -7.58
N ALA A 131 -11.04 -13.95 -7.72
CA ALA A 131 -10.23 -15.07 -7.27
C ALA A 131 -10.32 -15.26 -5.74
N LEU A 132 -10.37 -14.16 -5.00
CA LEU A 132 -10.48 -14.14 -3.55
C LEU A 132 -11.83 -14.64 -3.02
N GLN A 133 -12.89 -14.71 -3.84
CA GLN A 133 -14.19 -15.27 -3.41
C GLN A 133 -14.12 -16.76 -3.07
N LYS A 134 -13.12 -17.47 -3.59
CA LYS A 134 -12.89 -18.90 -3.32
C LYS A 134 -12.15 -19.15 -2.00
N MET A 135 -11.78 -18.08 -1.30
CA MET A 135 -11.03 -18.12 -0.05
C MET A 135 -11.93 -17.73 1.11
N ASP A 136 -11.78 -18.40 2.25
CA ASP A 136 -12.60 -18.17 3.46
C ASP A 136 -11.86 -17.37 4.55
N GLU A 137 -10.52 -17.44 4.58
CA GLU A 137 -9.71 -16.82 5.63
C GLU A 137 -9.53 -15.29 5.53
N PRO A 138 -9.47 -14.64 4.34
CA PRO A 138 -9.23 -13.20 4.25
C PRO A 138 -10.39 -12.35 4.81
N THR A 139 -10.10 -11.48 5.77
CA THR A 139 -11.09 -10.59 6.40
C THR A 139 -10.91 -9.12 6.03
N LEU A 140 -9.74 -8.73 5.51
CA LEU A 140 -9.48 -7.37 5.05
C LEU A 140 -9.07 -7.36 3.58
N ILE A 141 -9.46 -6.32 2.85
CA ILE A 141 -9.01 -6.09 1.47
C ILE A 141 -8.17 -4.83 1.42
N VAL A 142 -6.95 -4.94 0.87
CA VAL A 142 -5.99 -3.85 0.76
C VAL A 142 -5.42 -3.83 -0.66
N MET A 143 -5.57 -2.71 -1.36
CA MET A 143 -5.16 -2.56 -2.77
C MET A 143 -4.22 -1.36 -2.95
N PRO A 144 -2.99 -1.42 -2.41
CA PRO A 144 -2.11 -0.24 -2.37
C PRO A 144 -1.73 0.25 -3.77
N ASP A 145 -1.70 -0.64 -4.75
CA ASP A 145 -1.41 -0.31 -6.15
C ASP A 145 -2.59 0.31 -6.90
N ALA A 146 -3.82 0.22 -6.38
CA ALA A 146 -5.01 0.74 -7.07
C ALA A 146 -4.93 2.26 -7.24
N VAL A 147 -4.23 2.98 -6.34
CA VAL A 147 -4.02 4.44 -6.45
C VAL A 147 -3.27 4.87 -7.72
N ARG A 148 -2.61 3.92 -8.41
CA ARG A 148 -1.94 4.15 -9.70
C ARG A 148 -2.93 4.16 -10.87
N LEU A 149 -4.17 3.71 -10.68
CA LEU A 149 -5.24 3.90 -11.64
C LEU A 149 -5.60 5.39 -11.70
N ASP A 150 -5.98 5.85 -12.88
CA ASP A 150 -6.47 7.22 -13.09
C ASP A 150 -7.95 7.30 -12.70
N ASP A 151 -8.84 7.57 -13.66
CA ASP A 151 -10.28 7.74 -13.39
C ASP A 151 -10.96 6.45 -12.87
N ASP A 152 -10.37 5.30 -13.17
CA ASP A 152 -10.84 3.98 -12.74
C ASP A 152 -10.61 3.69 -11.25
N TYR A 153 -9.84 4.51 -10.53
CA TYR A 153 -9.53 4.26 -9.12
C TYR A 153 -10.78 4.17 -8.24
N LYS A 154 -11.75 5.05 -8.48
CA LYS A 154 -13.02 5.03 -7.74
C LYS A 154 -13.82 3.76 -8.04
N THR A 155 -13.80 3.27 -9.28
CA THR A 155 -14.47 2.03 -9.66
C THR A 155 -13.82 0.83 -8.98
N ALA A 156 -12.48 0.80 -8.89
CA ALA A 156 -11.76 -0.25 -8.15
C ALA A 156 -12.12 -0.24 -6.66
N CYS A 157 -12.17 0.94 -6.03
CA CYS A 157 -12.61 1.09 -4.64
C CYS A 157 -14.05 0.60 -4.44
N GLY A 158 -14.95 0.88 -5.38
CA GLY A 158 -16.35 0.45 -5.34
C GLY A 158 -16.45 -1.07 -5.40
N ALA A 159 -15.73 -1.68 -6.33
CA ALA A 159 -15.64 -3.13 -6.46
C ALA A 159 -15.11 -3.81 -5.18
N ALA A 160 -14.15 -3.20 -4.48
CA ALA A 160 -13.67 -3.73 -3.20
C ALA A 160 -14.74 -3.65 -2.10
N LEU A 161 -15.54 -2.58 -2.03
CA LEU A 161 -16.66 -2.47 -1.11
C LEU A 161 -17.77 -3.48 -1.42
N ASP A 162 -18.11 -3.63 -2.70
CA ASP A 162 -19.12 -4.58 -3.17
C ASP A 162 -18.68 -6.02 -2.91
N HIS A 163 -17.39 -6.32 -3.08
CA HIS A 163 -16.80 -7.60 -2.67
C HIS A 163 -16.98 -7.83 -1.16
N CYS A 164 -16.68 -6.82 -0.34
CA CYS A 164 -16.72 -6.93 1.10
C CYS A 164 -18.15 -7.06 1.66
N GLY A 165 -19.07 -6.20 1.25
CA GLY A 165 -20.43 -6.15 1.82
C GLY A 165 -21.53 -6.77 0.98
N GLY A 166 -21.34 -6.90 -0.33
CA GLY A 166 -22.33 -7.46 -1.24
C GLY A 166 -22.16 -8.95 -1.47
N VAL A 167 -20.93 -9.35 -1.83
CA VAL A 167 -20.62 -10.74 -2.19
C VAL A 167 -20.28 -11.57 -0.95
N MET A 168 -19.24 -11.17 -0.21
CA MET A 168 -18.69 -12.00 0.86
C MET A 168 -19.35 -11.75 2.22
N LYS A 169 -19.72 -10.49 2.52
CA LYS A 169 -20.36 -10.03 3.77
C LYS A 169 -19.54 -10.22 5.05
N ASP A 170 -18.35 -10.80 4.96
CA ASP A 170 -17.45 -11.11 6.07
C ASP A 170 -16.11 -10.34 6.00
N ARG A 171 -15.96 -9.40 5.05
CA ARG A 171 -14.70 -8.66 4.83
C ARG A 171 -14.83 -7.16 5.02
N PHE A 172 -13.70 -6.49 5.15
CA PHE A 172 -13.63 -5.04 5.30
C PHE A 172 -12.52 -4.41 4.44
N ALA A 173 -12.86 -3.39 3.65
CA ALA A 173 -11.92 -2.71 2.76
C ALA A 173 -11.18 -1.57 3.46
N ILE A 174 -9.86 -1.52 3.32
CA ILE A 174 -9.03 -0.39 3.75
C ILE A 174 -8.57 0.35 2.49
N LEU A 175 -9.07 1.57 2.32
CA LEU A 175 -8.89 2.36 1.12
C LEU A 175 -8.01 3.58 1.38
N ASP A 176 -7.34 4.05 0.34
CA ASP A 176 -6.48 5.23 0.38
C ASP A 176 -7.14 6.40 -0.34
N VAL A 177 -6.94 7.61 0.16
CA VAL A 177 -7.27 8.81 -0.64
C VAL A 177 -6.05 9.16 -1.49
N LYS A 178 -6.19 9.08 -2.82
CA LYS A 178 -5.11 9.37 -3.77
C LYS A 178 -4.55 10.78 -3.53
N GLN A 179 -3.23 10.91 -3.63
CA GLN A 179 -2.56 12.20 -3.55
C GLN A 179 -1.77 12.46 -4.83
N LEU A 180 -2.06 13.55 -5.51
CA LEU A 180 -1.24 14.14 -6.59
C LEU A 180 -0.58 15.40 -6.05
N SER A 181 0.66 15.66 -6.47
CA SER A 181 1.58 16.66 -5.90
C SER A 181 1.01 18.08 -5.78
N ASP A 182 -0.03 18.43 -6.55
CA ASP A 182 -0.53 19.82 -6.63
C ASP A 182 -2.06 19.96 -6.56
N LYS A 183 -2.84 18.88 -6.35
CA LYS A 183 -4.33 18.91 -6.48
C LYS A 183 -5.11 18.11 -5.42
N THR A 184 -4.64 18.06 -4.17
CA THR A 184 -5.23 17.18 -3.14
C THR A 184 -6.70 17.49 -2.78
N ALA A 185 -7.17 18.75 -2.90
CA ALA A 185 -8.58 19.08 -2.65
C ALA A 185 -9.51 18.45 -3.70
N ASP A 186 -9.07 18.46 -4.97
CA ASP A 186 -9.79 17.81 -6.07
C ASP A 186 -9.85 16.29 -5.88
N GLU A 187 -8.76 15.68 -5.39
CA GLU A 187 -8.73 14.22 -5.17
C GLU A 187 -9.64 13.75 -4.02
N ILE A 188 -9.80 14.54 -2.95
CA ILE A 188 -10.79 14.24 -1.90
C ILE A 188 -12.20 14.29 -2.49
N ALA A 189 -12.52 15.31 -3.29
CA ALA A 189 -13.82 15.43 -3.93
C ALA A 189 -14.08 14.28 -4.90
N LYS A 190 -13.11 13.96 -5.77
CA LYS A 190 -13.18 12.82 -6.70
C LYS A 190 -13.32 11.48 -5.98
N PHE A 191 -12.59 11.28 -4.89
CA PHE A 191 -12.72 10.07 -4.08
C PHE A 191 -14.14 9.93 -3.50
N ARG A 192 -14.76 11.04 -3.12
CA ARG A 192 -16.15 11.06 -2.62
C ARG A 192 -17.21 10.80 -3.70
N GLU A 193 -16.86 10.82 -4.98
CA GLU A 193 -17.73 10.37 -6.07
C GLU A 193 -17.84 8.83 -6.15
N LEU A 194 -17.04 8.10 -5.35
CA LEU A 194 -17.15 6.65 -5.20
C LEU A 194 -18.60 6.21 -4.95
N SER A 195 -19.05 5.24 -5.75
CA SER A 195 -20.39 4.66 -5.69
C SER A 195 -20.32 3.20 -5.24
N SER A 196 -21.04 2.89 -4.16
CA SER A 196 -21.31 1.54 -3.64
C SER A 196 -22.40 1.67 -2.57
N ASP A 197 -23.26 0.66 -2.47
CA ASP A 197 -24.26 0.57 -1.39
C ASP A 197 -23.65 0.08 -0.06
N TYR A 198 -22.40 -0.39 -0.09
CA TYR A 198 -21.74 -1.06 1.03
C TYR A 198 -20.69 -0.18 1.72
N LEU A 199 -20.95 1.13 1.85
CA LEU A 199 -20.03 2.11 2.46
C LEU A 199 -19.64 1.75 3.91
N ALA A 200 -20.49 1.03 4.63
CA ALA A 200 -20.20 0.56 5.98
C ALA A 200 -19.04 -0.47 6.02
N TYR A 201 -18.79 -1.18 4.92
CA TYR A 201 -17.80 -2.26 4.82
C TYR A 201 -16.40 -1.77 4.43
N GLY A 202 -16.12 -0.47 4.48
CA GLY A 202 -14.77 0.04 4.30
C GLY A 202 -14.49 1.35 5.00
N ALA A 203 -13.22 1.68 5.09
CA ALA A 203 -12.73 2.93 5.66
C ALA A 203 -11.62 3.50 4.79
N ALA A 204 -11.69 4.81 4.54
CA ALA A 204 -10.67 5.55 3.80
C ALA A 204 -9.70 6.27 4.75
N TYR A 205 -8.43 6.32 4.37
CA TYR A 205 -7.37 6.96 5.14
C TYR A 205 -6.57 7.96 4.30
N ALA A 206 -6.21 9.08 4.93
CA ALA A 206 -5.38 10.13 4.36
C ALA A 206 -4.51 10.76 5.47
N PRO A 207 -3.39 11.43 5.15
CA PRO A 207 -2.73 11.53 3.86
C PRO A 207 -1.71 10.41 3.66
N TYR A 208 -0.90 10.51 2.59
CA TYR A 208 0.23 9.62 2.38
C TYR A 208 1.30 9.84 3.47
N LEU A 209 2.05 8.77 3.74
CA LEU A 209 3.06 8.68 4.78
C LEU A 209 4.45 8.84 4.17
N ARG A 210 5.22 9.83 4.64
CA ARG A 210 6.64 9.95 4.30
C ARG A 210 7.41 9.02 5.22
N THR A 211 7.80 7.87 4.70
CA THR A 211 8.34 6.79 5.54
C THR A 211 9.85 6.91 5.77
N SER A 212 10.35 6.19 6.78
CA SER A 212 11.79 5.96 6.96
C SER A 212 12.35 4.85 6.04
N LEU A 213 11.51 4.26 5.18
CA LEU A 213 11.88 3.16 4.31
C LEU A 213 12.69 3.67 3.12
N ALA A 214 13.98 3.38 3.10
CA ALA A 214 14.82 3.64 1.94
C ALA A 214 14.46 2.71 0.78
N PHE A 215 14.54 3.22 -0.45
CA PHE A 215 14.39 2.37 -1.62
C PHE A 215 15.52 1.34 -1.67
N ALA A 216 15.13 0.08 -1.85
CA ALA A 216 16.08 -0.98 -2.16
C ALA A 216 16.38 -0.97 -3.66
N TYR A 217 17.63 -1.29 -4.00
CA TYR A 217 18.14 -1.27 -5.36
C TYR A 217 19.25 -2.32 -5.51
N ALA A 218 19.34 -2.93 -6.69
CA ALA A 218 20.49 -3.72 -7.10
C ALA A 218 21.53 -2.77 -7.74
N GLU A 219 22.79 -2.81 -7.31
CA GLU A 219 23.81 -1.86 -7.77
C GLU A 219 24.08 -1.95 -9.28
N GLU A 220 23.91 -3.13 -9.87
CA GLU A 220 23.97 -3.37 -11.32
C GLU A 220 22.82 -2.73 -12.10
N LYS A 221 21.70 -2.40 -11.43
CA LYS A 221 20.52 -1.82 -12.06
C LYS A 221 20.43 -0.30 -11.89
N VAL A 222 21.33 0.32 -11.13
CA VAL A 222 21.35 1.77 -10.90
C VAL A 222 22.23 2.42 -11.97
N PRO A 223 21.67 3.07 -13.01
CA PRO A 223 22.47 3.65 -14.07
C PRO A 223 23.17 4.92 -13.57
N VAL A 224 24.49 5.00 -13.77
CA VAL A 224 25.29 6.19 -13.43
C VAL A 224 25.51 7.01 -14.70
N ARG A 225 25.01 8.24 -14.68
CA ARG A 225 25.11 9.21 -15.77
C ARG A 225 26.05 10.34 -15.36
N TRP A 226 26.86 10.79 -16.29
CA TRP A 226 27.84 11.85 -16.05
C TRP A 226 27.39 13.10 -16.80
N ALA A 227 27.20 14.20 -16.08
CA ALA A 227 26.79 15.45 -16.69
C ALA A 227 28.01 16.15 -17.31
N PHE A 228 28.06 16.22 -18.65
CA PHE A 228 29.04 17.01 -19.38
C PHE A 228 28.36 18.29 -19.91
N ASN A 229 28.27 19.29 -19.04
CA ASN A 229 28.06 20.71 -19.37
C ASN A 229 27.02 21.04 -20.47
N GLY A 230 25.85 20.38 -20.48
CA GLY A 230 24.71 20.76 -21.35
C GLY A 230 24.70 20.19 -22.79
N LEU A 231 25.56 19.22 -23.11
CA LEU A 231 25.64 18.59 -24.45
C LEU A 231 24.88 17.26 -24.54
N ARG A 232 24.23 17.01 -25.69
CA ARG A 232 23.70 15.71 -26.12
C ARG A 232 24.60 15.16 -27.22
N ILE A 233 25.22 14.02 -26.97
CA ILE A 233 26.11 13.37 -27.94
C ILE A 233 25.62 11.95 -28.22
N SER A 234 25.49 11.59 -29.49
CA SER A 234 25.15 10.24 -29.93
C SER A 234 26.20 9.72 -30.92
N GLY A 235 26.33 8.40 -31.04
CA GLY A 235 27.32 7.74 -31.88
C GLY A 235 26.74 6.57 -32.68
N PRO A 236 27.48 6.06 -33.69
CA PRO A 236 27.02 4.99 -34.56
C PRO A 236 26.88 3.65 -33.80
N LYS A 237 25.86 2.86 -34.15
CA LYS A 237 25.71 1.49 -33.64
C LYS A 237 26.67 0.55 -34.38
N VAL A 238 27.77 0.16 -33.73
CA VAL A 238 28.77 -0.77 -34.29
C VAL A 238 28.76 -2.07 -33.49
N ALA A 239 28.62 -3.21 -34.17
CA ALA A 239 28.57 -4.51 -33.51
C ALA A 239 29.87 -4.79 -32.72
N GLY A 240 29.74 -5.12 -31.43
CA GLY A 240 30.87 -5.44 -30.56
C GLY A 240 31.74 -4.25 -30.10
N LYS A 241 31.38 -3.00 -30.44
CA LYS A 241 32.12 -1.79 -30.00
C LYS A 241 31.14 -0.73 -29.49
N VAL A 242 31.44 -0.15 -28.32
CA VAL A 242 30.69 0.99 -27.76
C VAL A 242 31.33 2.30 -28.26
N PRO A 243 30.56 3.22 -28.86
CA PRO A 243 31.06 4.55 -29.22
C PRO A 243 31.61 5.28 -27.99
N LYS A 244 32.79 5.89 -28.10
CA LYS A 244 33.34 6.72 -27.03
C LYS A 244 33.56 8.14 -27.52
N VAL A 245 33.44 9.08 -26.59
CA VAL A 245 33.74 10.49 -26.82
C VAL A 245 34.85 10.88 -25.86
N LYS A 246 35.90 11.50 -26.38
CA LYS A 246 37.04 12.00 -25.61
C LYS A 246 37.19 13.51 -25.83
N PHE A 247 37.51 14.25 -24.78
CA PHE A 247 37.83 15.66 -24.89
C PHE A 247 39.34 15.87 -24.68
N VAL A 248 39.98 16.67 -25.53
CA VAL A 248 41.44 16.88 -25.53
C VAL A 248 41.75 18.38 -25.51
N PRO A 249 42.75 18.84 -24.74
CA PRO A 249 43.18 20.25 -24.78
C PRO A 249 43.82 20.60 -26.12
N GLY A 250 43.41 21.72 -26.72
CA GLY A 250 44.01 22.34 -27.89
C GLY A 250 44.99 23.46 -27.54
N THR A 251 45.82 23.88 -28.49
CA THR A 251 46.82 24.94 -28.30
C THR A 251 46.41 26.29 -28.93
N GLU A 252 45.27 26.35 -29.61
CA GLU A 252 44.77 27.55 -30.31
C GLU A 252 43.53 28.11 -29.61
N ALA A 253 43.62 29.35 -29.14
CA ALA A 253 42.55 30.02 -28.39
C ALA A 253 41.24 30.14 -29.19
N GLY A 254 40.15 29.67 -28.59
CA GLY A 254 38.80 29.75 -29.18
C GLY A 254 38.50 28.74 -30.29
N LYS A 255 39.43 27.84 -30.63
CA LYS A 255 39.22 26.83 -31.67
C LYS A 255 38.64 25.54 -31.07
N ILE A 256 37.56 25.06 -31.69
CA ILE A 256 36.96 23.75 -31.43
C ILE A 256 37.17 22.90 -32.68
N SER A 257 37.78 21.73 -32.53
CA SER A 257 37.96 20.79 -33.64
C SER A 257 37.52 19.39 -33.26
N PHE A 258 37.19 18.59 -34.26
CA PHE A 258 36.70 17.23 -34.08
C PHE A 258 37.52 16.27 -34.91
N ALA A 259 37.79 15.09 -34.37
CA ALA A 259 38.44 14.01 -35.06
C ALA A 259 37.73 12.70 -34.72
N ILE A 260 37.49 11.87 -35.73
CA ILE A 260 36.93 10.53 -35.52
C ILE A 260 38.00 9.52 -35.93
N ASP A 261 38.31 8.61 -35.01
CA ASP A 261 39.33 7.59 -35.24
C ASP A 261 38.92 6.64 -36.38
N ALA A 262 39.85 6.36 -37.29
CA ALA A 262 39.60 5.44 -38.40
C ALA A 262 39.45 3.96 -37.96
N THR A 263 39.90 3.61 -36.75
CA THR A 263 39.98 2.23 -36.23
C THR A 263 38.82 1.85 -35.29
N GLY A 264 37.96 2.80 -34.91
CA GLY A 264 36.79 2.55 -34.07
C GLY A 264 35.89 3.79 -33.91
N PRO A 265 34.66 3.63 -33.39
CA PRO A 265 33.73 4.75 -33.21
C PRO A 265 34.17 5.61 -32.01
N PHE A 266 35.23 6.39 -32.19
CA PHE A 266 35.77 7.27 -31.15
C PHE A 266 35.77 8.70 -31.66
N LEU A 267 34.94 9.55 -31.07
CA LEU A 267 34.90 10.98 -31.33
C LEU A 267 35.84 11.70 -30.36
N THR A 268 36.83 12.40 -30.89
CA THR A 268 37.69 13.32 -30.12
C THR A 268 37.26 14.75 -30.39
N VAL A 269 36.96 15.49 -29.32
CA VAL A 269 36.65 16.93 -29.37
C VAL A 269 37.84 17.68 -28.77
N THR A 270 38.51 18.51 -29.55
CA THR A 270 39.69 19.29 -29.12
C THR A 270 39.29 20.75 -28.89
N MET A 271 39.67 21.33 -27.75
CA MET A 271 39.37 22.73 -27.42
C MET A 271 40.41 23.36 -26.48
N ASP A 272 40.63 24.68 -26.60
CA ASP A 272 41.68 25.42 -25.86
C ASP A 272 41.58 25.30 -24.33
N LYS A 273 40.35 25.33 -23.76
CA LYS A 273 40.12 25.20 -22.31
C LYS A 273 38.79 24.51 -21.98
N PRO A 274 38.76 23.52 -21.06
CA PRO A 274 37.51 23.04 -20.48
C PRO A 274 36.78 24.21 -19.77
N GLY A 275 35.56 24.51 -20.21
CA GLY A 275 34.73 25.62 -19.68
C GLY A 275 34.79 26.93 -20.47
N GLY A 276 35.64 27.05 -21.50
CA GLY A 276 35.74 28.26 -22.33
C GLY A 276 34.68 28.39 -23.44
N SER A 277 33.96 27.30 -23.73
CA SER A 277 32.93 27.24 -24.79
C SER A 277 31.65 26.64 -24.24
N SER A 278 30.51 27.26 -24.54
CA SER A 278 29.21 26.78 -24.12
C SER A 278 28.81 25.52 -24.90
N ALA A 279 27.81 24.77 -24.40
CA ALA A 279 27.22 23.65 -25.15
C ALA A 279 26.70 24.10 -26.53
N ALA A 280 26.23 25.35 -26.65
CA ALA A 280 25.78 25.93 -27.90
C ALA A 280 26.96 26.15 -28.87
N ASP A 281 28.10 26.62 -28.36
CA ASP A 281 29.30 26.85 -29.19
C ASP A 281 29.88 25.54 -29.72
N ILE A 282 29.89 24.50 -28.88
CA ILE A 282 30.36 23.16 -29.28
C ILE A 282 29.40 22.53 -30.29
N ALA A 283 28.08 22.68 -30.10
CA ALA A 283 27.08 22.20 -31.07
C ALA A 283 27.18 22.96 -32.42
N ALA A 284 27.36 24.29 -32.38
CA ALA A 284 27.52 25.10 -33.59
C ALA A 284 28.81 24.73 -34.34
N ALA A 285 29.93 24.53 -33.62
CA ALA A 285 31.17 24.06 -34.20
C ALA A 285 31.04 22.66 -34.82
N TRP A 286 30.27 21.76 -34.19
CA TRP A 286 29.97 20.45 -34.76
C TRP A 286 29.19 20.54 -36.06
N ASP A 287 28.15 21.38 -36.11
CA ASP A 287 27.34 21.59 -37.32
C ASP A 287 28.17 22.13 -38.49
N THR A 288 29.15 22.99 -38.21
CA THR A 288 30.11 23.46 -39.23
C THR A 288 31.06 22.34 -39.66
N TRP A 289 31.66 21.64 -38.70
CA TRP A 289 32.64 20.58 -38.96
C TRP A 289 32.04 19.41 -39.74
N ALA A 290 30.83 18.98 -39.38
CA ALA A 290 30.15 17.84 -40.01
C ALA A 290 29.64 18.12 -41.43
N LYS A 291 29.50 19.39 -41.83
CA LYS A 291 29.10 19.81 -43.19
C LYS A 291 30.26 19.91 -44.17
N ASP A 292 31.51 19.96 -43.68
CA ASP A 292 32.69 19.97 -44.54
C ASP A 292 32.84 18.60 -45.24
N PRO A 293 32.86 18.54 -46.59
CA PRO A 293 33.00 17.28 -47.34
C PRO A 293 34.29 16.50 -47.03
N ALA A 294 35.32 17.16 -46.50
CA ALA A 294 36.57 16.51 -46.09
C ALA A 294 36.40 15.70 -44.79
N ASN A 295 35.38 16.01 -43.99
CA ASN A 295 35.11 15.35 -42.72
C ASN A 295 34.02 14.28 -42.87
N LYS A 296 34.19 13.15 -42.18
CA LYS A 296 33.18 12.09 -42.14
C LYS A 296 32.68 11.96 -40.71
N ALA A 297 31.45 12.38 -40.45
CA ALA A 297 30.82 12.31 -39.13
C ALA A 297 30.57 10.86 -38.65
N GLN A 298 30.64 9.87 -39.55
CA GLN A 298 30.56 8.43 -39.25
C GLN A 298 29.41 8.04 -38.29
N GLY A 299 28.27 8.73 -38.36
CA GLY A 299 27.09 8.46 -37.54
C GLY A 299 27.12 9.05 -36.11
N PHE A 300 28.08 9.91 -35.79
CA PHE A 300 28.04 10.73 -34.58
C PHE A 300 27.12 11.95 -34.76
N SER A 301 26.56 12.43 -33.65
CA SER A 301 25.92 13.74 -33.57
C SER A 301 26.20 14.42 -32.24
N VAL A 302 26.36 15.74 -32.26
CA VAL A 302 26.57 16.59 -31.08
C VAL A 302 25.56 17.74 -31.16
N ALA A 303 24.76 17.94 -30.12
CA ALA A 303 23.74 18.98 -30.05
C ALA A 303 23.67 19.61 -28.65
N ALA A 304 23.26 20.86 -28.56
CA ALA A 304 23.00 21.51 -27.28
C ALA A 304 21.68 21.02 -26.67
N ALA A 305 21.65 20.77 -25.36
CA ALA A 305 20.40 20.63 -24.62
C ALA A 305 19.83 22.04 -24.38
N THR A 306 18.61 22.30 -24.83
CA THR A 306 18.05 23.65 -25.00
C THR A 306 17.83 24.44 -23.68
N THR A 307 18.85 25.27 -23.32
CA THR A 307 18.92 26.57 -22.56
C THR A 307 18.68 26.69 -21.03
N PRO A 308 19.31 27.67 -20.29
CA PRO A 308 20.48 28.53 -20.58
C PRO A 308 21.68 28.34 -19.59
N ALA A 309 22.83 28.95 -19.91
CA ALA A 309 24.13 28.80 -19.24
C ALA A 309 24.28 29.55 -17.88
N PRO A 310 25.13 29.08 -16.95
CA PRO A 310 25.52 29.86 -15.78
C PRO A 310 26.56 30.94 -16.13
N THR A 311 26.42 32.12 -15.51
CA THR A 311 27.21 33.34 -15.74
C THR A 311 28.52 33.42 -14.95
N THR A 312 29.13 32.29 -14.57
CA THR A 312 30.45 32.29 -13.92
C THR A 312 31.41 31.32 -14.61
N PRO A 313 32.69 31.70 -14.86
CA PRO A 313 33.66 30.81 -15.47
C PRO A 313 34.00 29.68 -14.50
N VAL A 314 33.74 28.44 -14.89
CA VAL A 314 34.12 27.23 -14.14
C VAL A 314 35.57 26.84 -14.51
N PRO A 315 36.45 26.49 -13.56
CA PRO A 315 37.84 26.13 -13.84
C PRO A 315 37.97 24.85 -14.69
N PRO A 316 39.12 24.66 -15.38
CA PRO A 316 39.31 23.55 -16.30
C PRO A 316 39.45 22.22 -15.54
N MET A 317 38.57 21.25 -15.84
CA MET A 317 38.72 19.87 -15.37
C MET A 317 39.81 19.16 -16.17
N THR A 318 40.82 18.63 -15.48
CA THR A 318 41.74 17.63 -16.03
C THR A 318 41.05 16.26 -15.96
N GLU A 319 40.91 15.54 -17.09
CA GLU A 319 40.37 14.17 -17.13
C GLU A 319 41.22 13.23 -16.25
N PRO A 320 40.64 12.45 -15.33
CA PRO A 320 41.21 11.16 -14.96
C PRO A 320 40.51 10.04 -15.73
N ALA A 321 41.30 9.14 -16.31
CA ALA A 321 40.90 8.00 -17.15
C ALA A 321 39.98 6.93 -16.48
N ASN A 322 39.44 7.22 -15.29
CA ASN A 322 38.81 6.24 -14.39
C ASN A 322 37.38 6.67 -13.98
N LEU A 323 36.56 7.18 -14.91
CA LEU A 323 35.22 7.70 -14.58
C LEU A 323 34.06 6.96 -15.27
N TRP A 324 34.28 6.05 -16.20
CA TRP A 324 33.19 5.49 -17.02
C TRP A 324 32.65 4.18 -16.47
N ALA A 325 31.93 4.27 -15.36
CA ALA A 325 31.03 3.19 -14.94
C ALA A 325 29.63 3.46 -15.49
N SER A 326 29.01 2.45 -16.11
CA SER A 326 27.62 2.49 -16.58
C SER A 326 26.60 2.36 -15.44
N ASP A 327 27.04 1.77 -14.33
CA ASP A 327 26.21 1.40 -13.20
C ASP A 327 26.98 1.53 -11.89
N LEU A 328 26.24 1.52 -10.77
CA LEU A 328 26.83 1.71 -9.44
C LEU A 328 27.80 0.59 -9.05
N LYS A 329 27.54 -0.64 -9.52
CA LYS A 329 28.38 -1.81 -9.23
C LYS A 329 29.77 -1.68 -9.84
N SER A 330 29.85 -1.32 -11.12
CA SER A 330 31.12 -1.08 -11.82
C SER A 330 31.85 0.15 -11.26
N LEU A 331 31.11 1.16 -10.79
CA LEU A 331 31.70 2.36 -10.19
C LEU A 331 32.50 2.05 -8.92
N LYS A 332 32.08 1.06 -8.13
CA LYS A 332 32.76 0.66 -6.90
C LYS A 332 34.24 0.31 -7.11
N ALA A 333 34.55 -0.38 -8.21
CA ALA A 333 35.92 -0.80 -8.54
C ALA A 333 36.75 0.33 -9.16
N VAL A 334 36.07 1.34 -9.72
CA VAL A 334 36.68 2.38 -10.55
C VAL A 334 36.89 3.68 -9.77
N ASN A 335 35.94 4.06 -8.92
CA ASN A 335 35.99 5.28 -8.11
C ASN A 335 35.16 5.14 -6.81
N THR A 336 35.82 4.65 -5.76
CA THR A 336 35.20 4.38 -4.45
C THR A 336 34.63 5.63 -3.78
N ALA A 337 35.24 6.81 -3.99
CA ALA A 337 34.76 8.05 -3.41
C ALA A 337 33.39 8.45 -3.99
N LYS A 338 33.25 8.39 -5.32
CA LYS A 338 31.98 8.63 -6.02
C LYS A 338 30.93 7.57 -5.70
N TYR A 339 31.34 6.30 -5.64
CA TYR A 339 30.48 5.22 -5.19
C TYR A 339 29.87 5.53 -3.81
N ASN A 340 30.69 5.90 -2.82
CA ASN A 340 30.20 6.24 -1.47
C ASN A 340 29.31 7.49 -1.46
N ALA A 341 29.63 8.52 -2.26
CA ALA A 341 28.78 9.71 -2.40
C ALA A 341 27.40 9.36 -2.98
N ILE A 342 27.35 8.51 -4.01
CA ILE A 342 26.10 8.01 -4.58
C ILE A 342 25.32 7.16 -3.58
N LYS A 343 25.99 6.25 -2.85
CA LYS A 343 25.34 5.46 -1.78
C LYS A 343 24.70 6.36 -0.72
N SER A 344 25.40 7.43 -0.32
CA SER A 344 24.87 8.42 0.62
C SER A 344 23.65 9.15 0.04
N ALA A 345 23.70 9.57 -1.23
CA ALA A 345 22.57 10.23 -1.87
C ALA A 345 21.36 9.28 -2.00
N LEU A 346 21.58 8.02 -2.37
CA LEU A 346 20.54 7.00 -2.47
C LEU A 346 19.87 6.71 -1.12
N ALA A 347 20.63 6.70 -0.02
CA ALA A 347 20.10 6.50 1.33
C ALA A 347 19.11 7.62 1.77
N THR A 348 19.15 8.79 1.13
CA THR A 348 18.19 9.87 1.38
C THR A 348 16.86 9.70 0.63
N LYS A 349 16.81 8.82 -0.38
CA LYS A 349 15.59 8.55 -1.15
C LYS A 349 14.73 7.52 -0.42
N ARG A 350 13.61 8.00 0.09
CA ARG A 350 12.66 7.24 0.90
C ARG A 350 11.31 7.14 0.20
N ALA A 351 10.60 6.06 0.47
CA ALA A 351 9.29 5.83 -0.10
C ALA A 351 8.22 6.68 0.59
N THR A 352 7.46 7.43 -0.20
CA THR A 352 6.18 8.01 0.23
C THR A 352 5.09 7.02 -0.14
N LEU A 353 4.32 6.55 0.84
CA LEU A 353 3.40 5.43 0.66
C LEU A 353 1.97 5.81 1.06
N PRO A 354 0.95 5.24 0.41
CA PRO A 354 -0.40 5.29 0.92
C PRO A 354 -0.51 4.58 2.28
N PRO A 355 -1.42 5.03 3.17
CA PRO A 355 -1.49 4.54 4.56
C PRO A 355 -2.07 3.13 4.72
N SER A 356 -2.81 2.58 3.76
CA SER A 356 -3.56 1.32 3.91
C SER A 356 -2.72 0.14 4.41
N GLY A 357 -1.47 0.01 3.97
CA GLY A 357 -0.54 -1.01 4.47
C GLY A 357 -0.27 -0.88 5.98
N ALA A 358 0.03 0.33 6.45
CA ALA A 358 0.23 0.61 7.88
C ALA A 358 -1.04 0.36 8.68
N ILE A 359 -2.19 0.81 8.16
CA ILE A 359 -3.48 0.70 8.83
C ILE A 359 -3.90 -0.76 8.98
N ALA A 360 -3.69 -1.60 7.96
CA ALA A 360 -3.94 -3.03 8.05
C ALA A 360 -3.09 -3.68 9.16
N GLY A 361 -1.85 -3.24 9.33
CA GLY A 361 -0.96 -3.71 10.40
C GLY A 361 -1.45 -3.26 11.77
N ILE A 362 -1.93 -2.01 11.86
CA ILE A 362 -2.54 -1.45 13.07
C ILE A 362 -3.83 -2.20 13.42
N PHE A 363 -4.68 -2.56 12.46
CA PHE A 363 -5.88 -3.36 12.70
C PHE A 363 -5.50 -4.71 13.31
N ALA A 364 -4.55 -5.42 12.69
CA ALA A 364 -4.08 -6.71 13.20
C ALA A 364 -3.51 -6.61 14.63
N ARG A 365 -2.71 -5.56 14.89
CA ARG A 365 -2.14 -5.32 16.22
C ARG A 365 -3.20 -4.97 17.26
N VAL A 366 -4.09 -4.02 16.96
CA VAL A 366 -5.14 -3.59 17.90
C VAL A 366 -6.10 -4.72 18.20
N ASP A 367 -6.50 -5.49 17.20
CA ASP A 367 -7.40 -6.63 17.39
C ASP A 367 -6.79 -7.69 18.33
N ARG A 368 -5.51 -8.03 18.13
CA ARG A 368 -4.78 -8.97 18.98
C ARG A 368 -4.64 -8.47 20.42
N ASP A 369 -4.35 -7.19 20.59
CA ASP A 369 -4.00 -6.63 21.90
C ASP A 369 -5.24 -6.17 22.71
N ARG A 370 -6.33 -5.79 22.03
CA ARG A 370 -7.48 -5.09 22.62
C ARG A 370 -8.85 -5.58 22.15
N GLY A 371 -8.90 -6.51 21.19
CA GLY A 371 -10.13 -6.98 20.57
C GLY A 371 -10.65 -6.07 19.45
N VAL A 372 -11.40 -6.66 18.52
CA VAL A 372 -11.96 -5.98 17.33
C VAL A 372 -12.92 -4.83 17.66
N TRP A 373 -13.53 -4.86 18.85
CA TRP A 373 -14.41 -3.81 19.37
C TRP A 373 -13.67 -2.54 19.78
N LYS A 374 -12.33 -2.56 19.87
CA LYS A 374 -11.53 -1.36 20.12
C LYS A 374 -11.29 -0.60 18.81
N ALA A 375 -11.69 0.68 18.78
CA ALA A 375 -11.39 1.57 17.66
C ALA A 375 -9.87 1.65 17.37
N PRO A 376 -9.41 1.41 16.14
CA PRO A 376 -7.99 1.46 15.74
C PRO A 376 -7.51 2.91 15.49
N ALA A 377 -7.91 3.82 16.37
CA ALA A 377 -7.51 5.23 16.39
C ALA A 377 -6.81 5.58 17.71
N ASN A 378 -6.11 6.71 17.71
CA ASN A 378 -5.19 7.13 18.75
C ASN A 378 -4.01 6.16 18.91
N VAL A 379 -3.57 5.57 17.79
CA VAL A 379 -2.49 4.56 17.71
C VAL A 379 -1.35 5.13 16.89
N ALA A 380 -0.12 4.96 17.36
CA ALA A 380 1.08 5.43 16.66
C ALA A 380 1.37 4.60 15.41
N VAL A 381 1.76 5.29 14.35
CA VAL A 381 2.19 4.71 13.08
C VAL A 381 3.70 4.58 13.06
N ALA A 382 4.20 3.35 12.96
CA ALA A 382 5.63 3.06 12.92
C ALA A 382 6.23 3.41 11.54
N SER A 383 7.52 3.73 11.53
CA SER A 383 8.31 4.02 10.32
C SER A 383 7.80 5.18 9.47
N VAL A 384 7.16 6.16 10.12
CA VAL A 384 6.74 7.42 9.52
C VAL A 384 7.60 8.55 10.08
N LEU A 385 8.21 9.31 9.19
CA LEU A 385 8.99 10.50 9.54
C LEU A 385 8.10 11.73 9.59
N ASP A 386 7.21 11.85 8.61
CA ASP A 386 6.31 12.98 8.45
C ASP A 386 5.11 12.57 7.59
N LEU A 387 4.13 13.44 7.52
CA LEU A 387 2.97 13.32 6.65
C LEU A 387 3.19 14.12 5.39
N ASP A 388 2.68 13.62 4.27
CA ASP A 388 2.81 14.38 3.02
C ASP A 388 1.94 15.66 3.02
N ARG A 389 0.89 15.65 3.84
CA ARG A 389 0.06 16.83 4.15
C ARG A 389 -0.25 16.87 5.64
N ILE A 390 -0.25 18.06 6.22
CA ILE A 390 -0.71 18.27 7.59
C ILE A 390 -2.12 18.87 7.52
N TYR A 391 -3.06 18.26 8.25
CA TYR A 391 -4.42 18.77 8.38
C TYR A 391 -4.61 19.50 9.70
N THR A 392 -5.21 20.69 9.64
CA THR A 392 -5.70 21.40 10.82
C THR A 392 -7.03 20.80 11.30
N ASP A 393 -7.43 21.14 12.53
CA ASP A 393 -8.71 20.67 13.09
C ASP A 393 -9.91 21.07 12.20
N LEU A 394 -9.91 22.31 11.70
CA LEU A 394 -10.95 22.82 10.80
C LEU A 394 -10.99 22.06 9.46
N GLN A 395 -9.83 21.72 8.90
CA GLN A 395 -9.77 20.93 7.67
C GLN A 395 -10.24 19.50 7.90
N GLN A 396 -9.89 18.90 9.05
CA GLN A 396 -10.33 17.57 9.42
C GLN A 396 -11.84 17.50 9.65
N GLU A 397 -12.47 18.55 10.17
CA GLU A 397 -13.92 18.59 10.38
C GLU A 397 -14.69 18.25 9.09
N GLY A 398 -14.32 18.86 7.97
CA GLY A 398 -14.91 18.57 6.66
C GLY A 398 -14.55 17.18 6.09
N LEU A 399 -13.54 16.50 6.64
CA LEU A 399 -13.17 15.12 6.28
C LEU A 399 -13.95 14.10 7.09
N ASN A 400 -14.29 14.44 8.33
CA ASN A 400 -15.02 13.58 9.25
C ASN A 400 -16.44 13.25 8.77
N VAL A 401 -17.18 14.20 8.20
CA VAL A 401 -18.44 13.94 7.47
C VAL A 401 -18.55 14.91 6.31
N ASP A 402 -18.73 14.40 5.10
CA ASP A 402 -19.05 15.25 3.96
C ASP A 402 -20.50 15.79 4.07
N PRO A 403 -20.73 17.11 3.93
CA PRO A 403 -22.07 17.67 4.05
C PRO A 403 -23.04 17.27 2.93
N VAL A 404 -22.54 16.77 1.80
CA VAL A 404 -23.36 16.39 0.64
C VAL A 404 -23.57 14.88 0.60
N GLY A 405 -22.48 14.12 0.55
CA GLY A 405 -22.48 12.67 0.37
C GLY A 405 -22.35 11.87 1.67
N GLY A 406 -22.18 12.51 2.83
CA GLY A 406 -22.07 11.83 4.13
C GLY A 406 -20.79 11.01 4.35
N ARG A 407 -19.89 10.96 3.36
CA ARG A 407 -18.71 10.09 3.36
C ARG A 407 -17.60 10.59 4.28
N SER A 408 -17.11 9.73 5.17
CA SER A 408 -15.97 10.04 6.05
C SER A 408 -14.63 9.65 5.46
N ILE A 409 -13.59 10.41 5.79
CA ILE A 409 -12.18 10.06 5.57
C ILE A 409 -11.46 10.18 6.92
N ASN A 410 -10.75 9.13 7.30
CA ASN A 410 -9.96 9.12 8.54
C ASN A 410 -8.60 9.77 8.31
N VAL A 411 -8.26 10.75 9.14
CA VAL A 411 -7.02 11.48 9.01
C VAL A 411 -5.95 10.89 9.92
N ILE A 412 -4.73 10.76 9.42
CA ILE A 412 -3.52 10.51 10.21
C ILE A 412 -2.89 11.85 10.51
N ARG A 413 -2.52 12.09 11.78
CA ARG A 413 -2.03 13.39 12.24
C ARG A 413 -0.74 13.29 13.03
N SER A 414 0.09 14.31 12.88
CA SER A 414 1.30 14.49 13.71
C SER A 414 0.98 15.36 14.91
N PHE A 415 1.41 14.92 16.09
CA PHE A 415 1.27 15.63 17.35
C PHE A 415 2.64 15.81 18.00
N THR A 416 2.95 17.04 18.39
CA THR A 416 4.18 17.34 19.14
C THR A 416 4.25 16.49 20.41
N GLY A 417 5.36 15.76 20.58
CA GLY A 417 5.60 14.89 21.74
C GLY A 417 4.87 13.53 21.72
N ARG A 418 3.98 13.28 20.75
CA ARG A 418 3.28 11.98 20.59
C ARG A 418 3.52 11.30 19.24
N GLY A 419 4.15 12.01 18.30
CA GLY A 419 4.44 11.52 16.96
C GLY A 419 3.21 11.45 16.07
N THR A 420 3.27 10.60 15.05
CA THR A 420 2.21 10.41 14.07
C THR A 420 1.20 9.37 14.53
N LEU A 421 -0.07 9.77 14.67
CA LEU A 421 -1.16 8.95 15.17
C LEU A 421 -2.27 8.81 14.13
N VAL A 422 -2.89 7.63 14.06
CA VAL A 422 -4.19 7.45 13.38
C VAL A 422 -5.24 8.24 14.17
N TRP A 423 -5.92 9.19 13.53
CA TRP A 423 -6.81 10.15 14.19
C TRP A 423 -8.23 10.15 13.59
N GLY A 424 -8.77 8.95 13.37
CA GLY A 424 -10.13 8.69 12.92
C GLY A 424 -10.42 7.19 12.89
N ALA A 425 -11.67 6.79 13.18
CA ALA A 425 -12.12 5.40 13.15
C ALA A 425 -13.54 5.25 12.59
N ARG A 426 -13.87 6.06 11.57
CA ARG A 426 -15.16 6.00 10.87
C ARG A 426 -15.08 5.12 9.62
N THR A 427 -16.18 4.45 9.30
CA THR A 427 -16.38 3.80 7.99
C THR A 427 -16.66 4.88 6.94
N LEU A 428 -16.79 4.52 5.66
CA LEU A 428 -17.26 5.48 4.65
C LEU A 428 -18.71 5.90 4.89
N ALA A 429 -19.51 5.12 5.62
CA ALA A 429 -20.88 5.46 6.02
C ALA A 429 -20.90 6.46 7.20
N GLY A 430 -20.30 7.63 7.00
CA GLY A 430 -20.05 8.62 8.06
C GLY A 430 -21.30 9.25 8.68
N ASN A 431 -22.34 9.41 7.88
CA ASN A 431 -23.64 9.95 8.29
C ASN A 431 -24.60 8.88 8.85
N ASP A 432 -24.23 7.60 8.74
CA ASP A 432 -25.02 6.51 9.31
C ASP A 432 -24.96 6.58 10.85
N ASN A 433 -26.05 6.19 11.53
CA ASN A 433 -26.15 6.23 12.99
C ASN A 433 -25.79 4.89 13.65
N GLU A 434 -25.83 3.80 12.89
CA GLU A 434 -25.57 2.43 13.30
C GLU A 434 -24.15 2.03 12.90
N TRP A 435 -23.78 2.24 11.64
CA TRP A 435 -22.57 1.70 11.01
C TRP A 435 -21.43 2.70 10.86
N ARG A 436 -21.50 3.84 11.57
CA ARG A 436 -20.52 4.93 11.49
C ARG A 436 -19.08 4.50 11.79
N TYR A 437 -18.89 3.57 12.71
CA TYR A 437 -17.58 3.29 13.30
C TYR A 437 -17.01 1.95 12.85
N VAL A 438 -15.71 1.95 12.54
CA VAL A 438 -14.95 0.77 12.10
C VAL A 438 -15.06 -0.36 13.12
N SER A 439 -14.89 -0.07 14.41
CA SER A 439 -14.94 -1.10 15.45
C SER A 439 -16.33 -1.72 15.61
N VAL A 440 -17.39 -0.95 15.35
CA VAL A 440 -18.77 -1.44 15.42
C VAL A 440 -19.03 -2.38 14.24
N ARG A 441 -18.77 -1.96 12.99
CA ARG A 441 -19.01 -2.83 11.83
C ARG A 441 -18.16 -4.10 11.89
N ARG A 442 -16.87 -3.99 12.23
CA ARG A 442 -15.98 -5.16 12.31
C ARG A 442 -16.33 -6.12 13.45
N LEU A 443 -16.87 -5.62 14.57
CA LEU A 443 -17.40 -6.48 15.63
C LEU A 443 -18.60 -7.30 15.14
N PHE A 444 -19.56 -6.66 14.46
CA PHE A 444 -20.72 -7.36 13.89
C PHE A 444 -20.30 -8.42 12.88
N ILE A 445 -19.40 -8.07 11.94
CA ILE A 445 -18.85 -9.02 10.96
C ILE A 445 -18.27 -10.26 11.66
N MET A 446 -17.44 -10.05 12.70
CA MET A 446 -16.83 -11.16 13.44
C MET A 446 -17.89 -12.05 14.13
N ILE A 447 -18.91 -11.45 14.75
CA ILE A 447 -19.95 -12.19 15.45
C ILE A 447 -20.84 -12.96 14.46
N GLU A 448 -21.26 -12.32 13.37
CA GLU A 448 -22.07 -12.91 12.30
C GLU A 448 -21.35 -14.15 11.73
N GLU A 449 -20.08 -13.99 11.37
CA GLU A 449 -19.26 -15.05 10.76
C GLU A 449 -18.98 -16.21 11.74
N SER A 450 -18.65 -15.88 13.00
CA SER A 450 -18.41 -16.88 14.05
C SER A 450 -19.68 -17.70 14.34
N ALA A 451 -20.83 -17.04 14.44
CA ALA A 451 -22.12 -17.69 14.66
C ALA A 451 -22.50 -18.58 13.46
N GLN A 452 -22.33 -18.10 12.23
CA GLN A 452 -22.61 -18.87 11.02
C GLN A 452 -21.77 -20.16 10.97
N LYS A 453 -20.45 -20.06 11.12
CA LYS A 453 -19.54 -21.22 11.08
C LYS A 453 -19.83 -22.22 12.21
N SER A 454 -20.08 -21.71 13.41
CA SER A 454 -20.27 -22.56 14.58
C SER A 454 -21.64 -23.24 14.65
N THR A 455 -22.63 -22.74 13.91
CA THR A 455 -23.99 -23.33 13.85
C THR A 455 -24.18 -24.26 12.64
N ALA A 456 -23.17 -24.43 11.80
CA ALA A 456 -23.23 -25.29 10.61
C ALA A 456 -23.56 -26.76 10.93
N PHE A 457 -23.20 -27.27 12.11
CA PHE A 457 -23.56 -28.63 12.53
C PHE A 457 -25.08 -28.85 12.63
N ALA A 458 -25.87 -27.79 12.82
CA ALA A 458 -27.32 -27.89 12.93
C ALA A 458 -28.01 -28.12 11.57
N VAL A 459 -27.30 -27.94 10.46
CA VAL A 459 -27.82 -28.23 9.12
C VAL A 459 -28.01 -29.74 8.98
N PHE A 460 -29.23 -30.15 8.58
CA PHE A 460 -29.68 -31.55 8.49
C PHE A 460 -29.89 -32.29 9.83
N GLU A 461 -29.81 -31.59 10.97
CA GLU A 461 -30.30 -32.14 12.24
C GLU A 461 -31.84 -32.11 12.30
N PRO A 462 -32.47 -32.93 13.16
CA PRO A 462 -33.91 -32.82 13.40
C PRO A 462 -34.31 -31.39 13.81
N ASN A 463 -35.27 -30.79 13.08
CA ASN A 463 -35.76 -29.44 13.35
C ASN A 463 -36.74 -29.43 14.53
N ASP A 464 -36.20 -29.66 15.74
CA ASP A 464 -36.95 -29.72 16.99
C ASP A 464 -36.38 -28.79 18.07
N ALA A 465 -37.10 -28.68 19.19
CA ALA A 465 -36.74 -27.81 20.30
C ALA A 465 -35.35 -28.11 20.90
N THR A 466 -34.87 -29.35 20.80
CA THR A 466 -33.54 -29.72 21.31
C THR A 466 -32.45 -29.07 20.46
N THR A 467 -32.57 -29.12 19.13
CA THR A 467 -31.63 -28.47 18.21
C THR A 467 -31.66 -26.95 18.39
N TRP A 468 -32.84 -26.35 18.53
CA TRP A 468 -32.99 -24.91 18.76
C TRP A 468 -32.30 -24.46 20.06
N LEU A 469 -32.51 -25.18 21.16
CA LEU A 469 -31.91 -24.86 22.46
C LEU A 469 -30.39 -25.02 22.43
N LYS A 470 -29.86 -26.01 21.71
CA LYS A 470 -28.42 -26.15 21.49
C LYS A 470 -27.88 -24.89 20.80
N VAL A 471 -28.39 -24.54 19.61
CA VAL A 471 -27.92 -23.37 18.85
C VAL A 471 -28.01 -22.10 19.68
N LYS A 472 -29.13 -21.88 20.39
CA LYS A 472 -29.29 -20.75 21.29
C LYS A 472 -28.21 -20.69 22.37
N ALA A 473 -28.01 -21.78 23.12
CA ALA A 473 -27.05 -21.83 24.21
C ALA A 473 -25.61 -21.57 23.73
N MET A 474 -25.25 -22.04 22.53
CA MET A 474 -23.94 -21.79 21.94
C MET A 474 -23.69 -20.31 21.67
N ILE A 475 -24.66 -19.64 21.04
CA ILE A 475 -24.58 -18.20 20.71
C ILE A 475 -24.60 -17.37 22.00
N GLU A 476 -25.48 -17.69 22.95
CA GLU A 476 -25.54 -16.99 24.24
C GLU A 476 -24.22 -17.11 25.03
N SER A 477 -23.61 -18.30 25.06
CA SER A 477 -22.32 -18.50 25.74
C SER A 477 -21.20 -17.69 25.10
N PHE A 478 -21.23 -17.50 23.77
CA PHE A 478 -20.25 -16.70 23.06
C PHE A 478 -20.40 -15.21 23.31
N LEU A 479 -21.63 -14.71 23.20
CA LEU A 479 -21.95 -13.30 23.45
C LEU A 479 -21.71 -12.94 24.92
N TYR A 480 -21.95 -13.87 25.85
CA TYR A 480 -21.57 -13.71 27.25
C TYR A 480 -20.06 -13.48 27.40
N GLY A 481 -19.23 -14.33 26.79
CA GLY A 481 -17.77 -14.17 26.84
C GLY A 481 -17.28 -12.85 26.24
N LEU A 482 -17.92 -12.35 25.17
CA LEU A 482 -17.64 -11.03 24.61
C LEU A 482 -18.07 -9.89 25.53
N TRP A 483 -19.21 -10.02 26.19
CA TRP A 483 -19.68 -9.05 27.19
C TRP A 483 -18.75 -8.97 28.40
N GLU A 484 -18.28 -10.11 28.93
CA GLU A 484 -17.30 -10.15 30.02
C GLU A 484 -15.99 -9.45 29.67
N GLN A 485 -15.58 -9.52 28.40
CA GLN A 485 -14.39 -8.83 27.87
C GLN A 485 -14.63 -7.34 27.58
N GLY A 486 -15.86 -6.84 27.79
CA GLY A 486 -16.23 -5.44 27.56
C GLY A 486 -16.45 -5.09 26.09
N ALA A 487 -16.68 -6.07 25.21
CA ALA A 487 -16.99 -5.84 23.81
C ALA A 487 -18.42 -5.32 23.59
N LEU A 488 -19.35 -5.77 24.44
CA LEU A 488 -20.76 -5.42 24.40
C LEU A 488 -21.11 -4.43 25.51
N ALA A 489 -21.97 -3.45 25.19
CA ALA A 489 -22.42 -2.41 26.09
C ALA A 489 -23.61 -2.89 26.92
N GLY A 490 -23.54 -2.76 28.24
CA GLY A 490 -24.63 -3.09 29.15
C GLY A 490 -24.11 -3.47 30.52
N SER A 491 -24.80 -3.07 31.58
CA SER A 491 -24.41 -3.44 32.95
C SER A 491 -24.75 -4.89 33.32
N LYS A 492 -25.56 -5.56 32.49
CA LYS A 492 -25.96 -6.97 32.61
C LYS A 492 -26.07 -7.60 31.21
N PRO A 493 -25.91 -8.94 31.07
CA PRO A 493 -25.98 -9.62 29.78
C PRO A 493 -27.28 -9.32 29.01
N GLU A 494 -28.42 -9.27 29.69
CA GLU A 494 -29.74 -9.08 29.05
C GLU A 494 -29.93 -7.66 28.49
N ALA A 495 -29.12 -6.69 28.93
CA ALA A 495 -29.07 -5.36 28.35
C ALA A 495 -28.08 -5.26 27.19
N ALA A 496 -27.16 -6.24 27.07
CA ALA A 496 -26.08 -6.24 26.09
C ALA A 496 -26.41 -7.08 24.86
N TYR A 497 -27.16 -8.18 25.00
CA TYR A 497 -27.58 -9.01 23.88
C TYR A 497 -28.86 -9.80 24.19
N PHE A 498 -29.48 -10.32 23.13
CA PHE A 498 -30.54 -11.34 23.21
C PHE A 498 -30.39 -12.37 22.09
N VAL A 499 -30.86 -13.60 22.36
CA VAL A 499 -30.95 -14.68 21.37
C VAL A 499 -32.32 -15.35 21.49
N ASN A 500 -33.16 -15.16 20.47
CA ASN A 500 -34.50 -15.71 20.41
C ASN A 500 -34.57 -16.81 19.36
N VAL A 501 -35.13 -17.96 19.73
CA VAL A 501 -35.47 -19.05 18.81
C VAL A 501 -36.62 -19.86 19.40
N GLY A 502 -37.64 -20.15 18.60
CA GLY A 502 -38.71 -21.06 19.00
C GLY A 502 -40.01 -20.88 18.23
N LEU A 503 -40.87 -21.90 18.29
CA LEU A 503 -42.23 -21.87 17.74
C LEU A 503 -43.09 -20.86 18.51
N GLY A 504 -43.70 -19.92 17.79
CA GLY A 504 -44.47 -18.82 18.37
C GLY A 504 -43.62 -17.68 18.95
N THR A 505 -42.29 -17.77 18.83
CA THR A 505 -41.36 -16.67 19.15
C THR A 505 -40.77 -16.08 17.88
N THR A 506 -39.98 -16.87 17.15
CA THR A 506 -39.34 -16.47 15.88
C THR A 506 -39.84 -17.25 14.68
N MET A 507 -40.49 -18.40 14.90
CA MET A 507 -40.95 -19.31 13.85
C MET A 507 -42.44 -19.59 13.95
N THR A 508 -43.07 -19.81 12.79
CA THR A 508 -44.44 -20.32 12.65
C THR A 508 -44.43 -21.84 12.40
N PRO A 509 -45.59 -22.53 12.50
CA PRO A 509 -45.68 -23.93 12.10
C PRO A 509 -45.27 -24.15 10.63
N GLN A 510 -45.53 -23.18 9.75
CA GLN A 510 -45.16 -23.25 8.34
C GLN A 510 -43.65 -23.22 8.15
N ASP A 511 -42.93 -22.38 8.92
CA ASP A 511 -41.45 -22.34 8.87
C ASP A 511 -40.85 -23.71 9.22
N ILE A 512 -41.41 -24.40 10.20
CA ILE A 512 -40.95 -25.74 10.60
C ILE A 512 -41.22 -26.76 9.50
N LEU A 513 -42.41 -26.74 8.89
CA LEU A 513 -42.78 -27.63 7.79
C LEU A 513 -41.91 -27.40 6.54
N GLU A 514 -41.48 -26.15 6.32
CA GLU A 514 -40.53 -25.78 5.26
C GLU A 514 -39.06 -26.03 5.64
N GLY A 515 -38.80 -26.58 6.84
CA GLY A 515 -37.45 -26.93 7.30
C GLY A 515 -36.59 -25.72 7.68
N ARG A 516 -37.20 -24.57 7.98
CA ARG A 516 -36.50 -23.35 8.39
C ARG A 516 -36.35 -23.30 9.91
N MET A 517 -35.17 -22.86 10.35
CA MET A 517 -34.89 -22.49 11.74
C MET A 517 -34.49 -21.02 11.75
N ILE A 518 -35.28 -20.16 12.40
CA ILE A 518 -35.04 -18.70 12.46
C ILE A 518 -34.56 -18.34 13.85
N VAL A 519 -33.31 -17.86 13.94
CA VAL A 519 -32.68 -17.37 15.17
C VAL A 519 -32.54 -15.85 15.04
N GLU A 520 -33.13 -15.12 15.98
CA GLU A 520 -33.02 -13.67 16.04
C GLU A 520 -32.00 -13.28 17.12
N ILE A 521 -30.99 -12.50 16.73
CA ILE A 521 -29.88 -12.11 17.59
C ILE A 521 -29.79 -10.58 17.58
N GLY A 522 -29.79 -9.97 18.75
CA GLY A 522 -29.50 -8.55 18.91
C GLY A 522 -28.32 -8.33 19.84
N ILE A 523 -27.46 -7.37 19.51
CA ILE A 523 -26.29 -7.01 20.31
C ILE A 523 -26.16 -5.49 20.44
N ALA A 524 -25.66 -5.03 21.57
CA ALA A 524 -25.34 -3.63 21.82
C ALA A 524 -23.82 -3.45 21.77
N ALA A 525 -23.28 -2.94 20.65
CA ALA A 525 -21.85 -2.69 20.53
C ALA A 525 -21.40 -1.43 21.30
N VAL A 526 -20.20 -1.47 21.89
CA VAL A 526 -19.57 -0.30 22.51
C VAL A 526 -19.16 0.71 21.43
N ARG A 527 -19.63 1.96 21.58
CA ARG A 527 -19.28 3.07 20.67
C ARG A 527 -18.07 3.84 21.22
N PRO A 528 -17.12 4.27 20.36
CA PRO A 528 -15.98 5.06 20.80
C PRO A 528 -16.39 6.49 21.18
N ALA A 529 -15.74 7.06 22.20
CA ALA A 529 -15.86 8.47 22.53
C ALA A 529 -14.92 9.30 21.63
N GLU A 530 -15.47 9.95 20.60
CA GLU A 530 -14.71 10.79 19.66
C GLU A 530 -14.52 12.24 20.16
N PHE A 531 -15.50 12.76 20.90
CA PHE A 531 -15.50 14.16 21.37
C PHE A 531 -15.52 14.22 22.90
N ILE A 532 -14.62 15.03 23.47
CA ILE A 532 -14.60 15.34 24.90
C ILE A 532 -14.81 16.85 25.05
N ILE A 533 -15.94 17.25 25.63
CA ILE A 533 -16.29 18.67 25.83
C ILE A 533 -16.10 19.01 27.31
N LEU A 534 -15.04 19.76 27.62
CA LEU A 534 -14.79 20.28 28.97
C LEU A 534 -15.54 21.60 29.16
N ARG A 535 -16.53 21.60 30.06
CA ARG A 535 -17.32 22.79 30.41
C ARG A 535 -16.82 23.36 31.73
N PHE A 536 -16.17 24.51 31.67
CA PHE A 536 -15.71 25.21 32.87
C PHE A 536 -16.79 26.19 33.33
N SER A 537 -17.12 26.14 34.63
CA SER A 537 -17.92 27.17 35.29
C SER A 537 -17.16 27.70 36.49
N HIS A 538 -17.19 29.02 36.68
CA HIS A 538 -16.64 29.64 37.87
C HIS A 538 -17.66 29.49 39.01
N LYS A 539 -17.38 28.59 39.95
CA LYS A 539 -18.20 28.42 41.15
C LYS A 539 -17.78 29.46 42.19
N MET A 540 -18.69 30.38 42.56
CA MET A 540 -18.43 31.30 43.66
C MET A 540 -18.26 30.52 44.97
N GLN A 541 -17.40 31.05 45.86
CA GLN A 541 -17.16 30.49 47.18
C GLN A 541 -18.50 30.37 47.93
N GLN A 542 -18.88 29.14 48.27
CA GLN A 542 -20.04 28.89 49.12
C GLN A 542 -19.58 29.15 50.56
N ALA A 543 -20.22 30.12 51.22
CA ALA A 543 -19.95 30.48 52.60
C ALA A 543 -20.32 29.34 53.57
#